data_AF-A0A644TKD9-F1
#
_entry.id   AF-A0A644TKD9-F1
#
_cell.length_a   1.000
_cell.length_b   1.000
_cell.length_c   1.000
_cell.angle_alpha   90.00
_cell.angle_beta   90.00
_cell.angle_gamma   90.00
#
_symmetry.space_group_name_H-M   'P 1'
#
loop_
_entity.id
_entity.type
_entity.pdbx_description
1 polymer ?
#
loop_
_entity_poly.entity_id
_entity_poly.type
_entity_poly.pdbx_seq_one_letter_code
_entity_poly.pdbx_strand_id
1 'polypeptide(L)'
;MKKKNSINIKEICEKLFKKNDFKIIYESSKDGYLISLSNNLNKYLEEIKKIEKKTNLINNILIENIESLNKTLLSVIKIYLEGKSGQAYMEFKNKMDKFICTAGNLRKKLKINDKVSFYRVRTSMNEVSKIEQLFHIPFDQRELVSTQRYSISGVPSLYLGSSIYCCWLEIGKPSLSQMYISRFQNIREIDILDFTISYDNFIPKNLDDWNDDFNKGKESLFKSYLLMYPLIMACSYRKQFDSKPFIIEYIIPNLLLQWIQDEKSQVDAIQYYSTKADISEYTKNLVLPPKDFNYKYCSKLVDSFTLTIPASWQLLDIIDKNIKQNNYTTIRKEENIQDLVIKNYQYTRFYSIEEYLKKLELKNVNLTN
;
A
#
# COMPACT_ATOMS: atom_id res chain seq x y z
N MET A 1 12.37 -18.82 39.25
CA MET A 1 12.42 -18.15 37.92
C MET A 1 12.03 -19.16 36.85
N LYS A 2 10.85 -19.03 36.22
CA LYS A 2 10.48 -19.89 35.08
C LYS A 2 11.40 -19.54 33.91
N LYS A 3 12.20 -20.50 33.43
CA LYS A 3 12.93 -20.37 32.16
C LYS A 3 11.88 -20.08 31.08
N LYS A 4 11.78 -18.84 30.60
CA LYS A 4 11.01 -18.52 29.39
C LYS A 4 11.68 -19.30 28.26
N ASN A 5 10.99 -20.30 27.71
CA ASN A 5 11.45 -21.00 26.50
C ASN A 5 11.61 -19.95 25.40
N SER A 6 12.71 -19.98 24.65
CA SER A 6 12.91 -19.10 23.50
C SER A 6 11.98 -19.52 22.37
N ILE A 7 10.72 -19.08 22.40
CA ILE A 7 9.87 -19.13 21.21
C ILE A 7 10.59 -18.31 20.14
N ASN A 8 10.98 -18.99 19.07
CA ASN A 8 11.61 -18.34 17.94
C ASN A 8 10.54 -17.61 17.10
N ILE A 9 10.84 -16.44 16.54
CA ILE A 9 9.91 -15.59 15.76
C ILE A 9 9.09 -16.34 14.71
N LYS A 10 9.60 -17.41 14.10
CA LYS A 10 8.87 -18.27 13.18
C LYS A 10 7.62 -18.81 13.85
N GLU A 11 7.73 -19.28 15.08
CA GLU A 11 6.60 -19.80 15.86
C GLU A 11 5.65 -18.66 16.30
N ILE A 12 6.16 -17.43 16.51
CA ILE A 12 5.32 -16.24 16.75
C ILE A 12 4.53 -15.90 15.49
N CYS A 13 5.20 -15.82 14.35
CA CYS A 13 4.61 -15.56 13.05
C CYS A 13 3.59 -16.65 12.69
N GLU A 14 3.90 -17.93 12.89
CA GLU A 14 2.96 -19.03 12.64
C GLU A 14 1.72 -18.91 13.54
N LYS A 15 1.89 -18.53 14.82
CA LYS A 15 0.76 -18.27 15.70
C LYS A 15 -0.08 -17.09 15.25
N LEU A 16 0.54 -15.95 14.96
CA LEU A 16 -0.18 -14.73 14.56
C LEU A 16 -0.87 -14.93 13.20
N PHE A 17 -0.15 -15.34 12.18
CA PHE A 17 -0.64 -15.29 10.80
C PHE A 17 -1.33 -16.56 10.33
N LYS A 18 -0.92 -17.76 10.81
CA LYS A 18 -1.57 -19.02 10.41
C LYS A 18 -2.68 -19.45 11.36
N LYS A 19 -2.46 -19.33 12.68
CA LYS A 19 -3.43 -19.83 13.67
C LYS A 19 -4.51 -18.82 14.05
N ASN A 20 -4.16 -17.53 14.11
CA ASN A 20 -5.08 -16.48 14.55
C ASN A 20 -5.71 -15.67 13.41
N ASP A 21 -5.42 -16.03 12.15
CA ASP A 21 -5.98 -15.40 10.96
C ASP A 21 -5.83 -13.86 10.96
N PHE A 22 -4.67 -13.37 11.41
CA PHE A 22 -4.30 -11.98 11.23
C PHE A 22 -3.98 -11.74 9.74
N LYS A 23 -5.02 -11.36 9.00
CA LYS A 23 -4.97 -11.08 7.56
C LYS A 23 -4.30 -9.74 7.28
N ILE A 24 -3.81 -9.56 6.06
CA ILE A 24 -3.43 -8.22 5.59
C ILE A 24 -4.66 -7.44 5.16
N ILE A 25 -5.67 -8.11 4.58
CA ILE A 25 -6.91 -7.49 4.12
C ILE A 25 -8.06 -7.95 5.01
N TYR A 26 -8.81 -6.99 5.55
CA TYR A 26 -9.93 -7.24 6.45
C TYR A 26 -11.27 -6.95 5.80
N GLU A 27 -12.31 -7.61 6.30
CA GLU A 27 -13.70 -7.34 5.96
C GLU A 27 -14.46 -6.89 7.21
N SER A 28 -15.41 -5.98 7.01
CA SER A 28 -16.28 -5.51 8.08
C SER A 28 -17.39 -6.54 8.30
N SER A 29 -17.71 -6.85 9.56
CA SER A 29 -18.92 -7.60 9.91
C SER A 29 -20.17 -6.80 9.57
N LYS A 30 -21.34 -7.43 9.74
CA LYS A 30 -22.64 -6.76 9.60
C LYS A 30 -22.82 -5.59 10.58
N ASP A 31 -22.10 -5.60 11.70
CA ASP A 31 -22.11 -4.54 12.71
C ASP A 31 -21.25 -3.33 12.32
N GLY A 32 -20.56 -3.42 11.18
CA GLY A 32 -19.83 -2.33 10.56
C GLY A 32 -18.35 -2.26 10.95
N TYR A 33 -17.65 -1.34 10.29
CA TYR A 33 -16.19 -1.18 10.35
C TYR A 33 -15.67 -0.92 11.77
N LEU A 34 -16.26 0.03 12.51
CA LEU A 34 -15.72 0.44 13.82
C LEU A 34 -15.76 -0.70 14.85
N ILE A 35 -16.85 -1.46 14.88
CA ILE A 35 -17.01 -2.63 15.76
C ILE A 35 -16.03 -3.73 15.34
N SER A 36 -15.93 -3.99 14.03
CA SER A 36 -15.00 -4.98 13.47
C SER A 36 -13.55 -4.65 13.79
N LEU A 37 -13.15 -3.39 13.64
CA LEU A 37 -11.81 -2.91 13.96
C LEU A 37 -11.53 -3.05 15.46
N SER A 38 -12.44 -2.60 16.32
CA SER A 38 -12.30 -2.73 17.78
C SER A 38 -12.09 -4.19 18.20
N ASN A 39 -12.89 -5.11 17.65
CA ASN A 39 -12.76 -6.54 17.96
C ASN A 39 -11.42 -7.11 17.50
N ASN A 40 -10.98 -6.77 16.28
CA ASN A 40 -9.70 -7.26 15.74
C ASN A 40 -8.48 -6.67 16.48
N LEU A 41 -8.54 -5.39 16.88
CA LEU A 41 -7.52 -4.74 17.68
C LEU A 41 -7.40 -5.38 19.07
N ASN A 42 -8.51 -5.67 19.72
CA ASN A 42 -8.54 -6.36 21.01
C ASN A 42 -8.00 -7.80 20.89
N LYS A 43 -8.44 -8.54 19.87
CA LYS A 43 -7.92 -9.88 19.56
C LYS A 43 -6.41 -9.85 19.38
N TYR A 44 -5.89 -8.89 18.61
CA TYR A 44 -4.47 -8.70 18.39
C TYR A 44 -3.70 -8.44 19.70
N LEU A 45 -4.15 -7.48 20.51
CA LEU A 45 -3.52 -7.15 21.78
C LEU A 45 -3.47 -8.36 22.74
N GLU A 46 -4.55 -9.13 22.83
CA GLU A 46 -4.61 -10.34 23.67
C GLU A 46 -3.64 -11.43 23.20
N GLU A 47 -3.49 -11.62 21.90
CA GLU A 47 -2.49 -12.56 21.36
C GLU A 47 -1.05 -12.09 21.64
N ILE A 48 -0.77 -10.79 21.50
CA ILE A 48 0.54 -10.23 21.84
C ILE A 48 0.88 -10.45 23.33
N LYS A 49 -0.08 -10.22 24.25
CA LYS A 49 0.08 -10.51 25.68
C LYS A 49 0.33 -12.00 25.97
N LYS A 50 -0.33 -12.90 25.23
CA LYS A 50 -0.08 -14.36 25.36
C LYS A 50 1.32 -14.74 24.88
N ILE A 51 1.83 -14.08 23.84
CA ILE A 51 3.17 -14.31 23.30
C ILE A 51 4.23 -13.79 24.28
N GLU A 52 4.07 -12.59 24.85
CA GLU A 52 4.99 -12.01 25.86
C GLU A 52 5.30 -12.98 27.01
N LYS A 53 4.28 -13.67 27.54
CA LYS A 53 4.46 -14.64 28.63
C LYS A 53 5.41 -15.79 28.27
N LYS A 54 5.65 -16.01 26.97
CA LYS A 54 6.42 -17.11 26.41
C LYS A 54 7.69 -16.67 25.68
N THR A 55 8.01 -15.37 25.59
CA THR A 55 9.22 -14.86 24.93
C THR A 55 9.79 -13.63 25.63
N ASN A 56 11.07 -13.31 25.38
CA ASN A 56 11.69 -12.06 25.82
C ASN A 56 11.67 -10.98 24.71
N LEU A 57 11.24 -11.35 23.50
CA LEU A 57 11.19 -10.44 22.35
C LEU A 57 10.16 -9.30 22.55
N ILE A 58 9.03 -9.62 23.17
CA ILE A 58 7.95 -8.67 23.43
C ILE A 58 8.09 -8.23 24.88
N ASN A 59 8.14 -6.92 25.12
CA ASN A 59 8.22 -6.33 26.45
C ASN A 59 6.95 -5.51 26.76
N ASN A 60 6.78 -5.14 28.04
CA ASN A 60 5.61 -4.37 28.48
C ASN A 60 5.49 -3.02 27.76
N ILE A 61 6.61 -2.36 27.45
CA ILE A 61 6.62 -1.07 26.73
C ILE A 61 5.99 -1.22 25.34
N LEU A 62 6.32 -2.29 24.60
CA LEU A 62 5.71 -2.57 23.30
C LEU A 62 4.20 -2.80 23.43
N ILE A 63 3.76 -3.54 24.44
CA ILE A 63 2.34 -3.82 24.71
C ILE A 63 1.58 -2.53 25.03
N GLU A 64 2.10 -1.70 25.93
CA GLU A 64 1.52 -0.41 26.30
C GLU A 64 1.41 0.52 25.09
N ASN A 65 2.43 0.52 24.23
CA ASN A 65 2.43 1.29 22.99
C ASN A 65 1.37 0.80 21.99
N ILE A 66 1.21 -0.52 21.82
CA ILE A 66 0.16 -1.13 20.99
C ILE A 66 -1.22 -0.78 21.56
N GLU A 67 -1.43 -0.95 22.87
CA GLU A 67 -2.71 -0.63 23.51
C GLU A 67 -3.05 0.86 23.35
N SER A 68 -2.08 1.74 23.56
CA SER A 68 -2.23 3.18 23.36
C SER A 68 -2.54 3.53 21.89
N LEU A 69 -1.94 2.82 20.93
CA LEU A 69 -2.26 2.99 19.50
C LEU A 69 -3.70 2.56 19.21
N ASN A 70 -4.11 1.38 19.68
CA ASN A 70 -5.47 0.87 19.49
C ASN A 70 -6.51 1.87 20.00
N LYS A 71 -6.31 2.40 21.22
CA LYS A 71 -7.19 3.41 21.81
C LYS A 71 -7.24 4.68 20.95
N THR A 72 -6.08 5.15 20.48
CA THR A 72 -6.00 6.35 19.62
C THR A 72 -6.76 6.14 18.32
N LEU A 73 -6.54 5.02 17.61
CA LEU A 73 -7.20 4.74 16.33
C LEU A 73 -8.74 4.74 16.45
N LEU A 74 -9.27 4.12 17.50
CA LEU A 74 -10.71 4.11 17.75
C LEU A 74 -11.24 5.49 18.16
N SER A 75 -10.47 6.23 18.97
CA SER A 75 -10.81 7.59 19.42
C SER A 75 -10.91 8.55 18.23
N VAL A 76 -9.89 8.61 17.38
CA VAL A 76 -9.86 9.55 16.25
C VAL A 76 -10.95 9.26 15.23
N ILE A 77 -11.34 8.00 15.01
CA ILE A 77 -12.49 7.66 14.17
C ILE A 77 -13.77 8.26 14.76
N LYS A 78 -14.01 8.09 16.06
CA LYS A 78 -15.20 8.64 16.73
C LYS A 78 -15.24 10.17 16.64
N ILE A 79 -14.13 10.83 16.99
CA ILE A 79 -14.00 12.30 16.91
C ILE A 79 -14.26 12.79 15.47
N TYR A 80 -13.73 12.09 14.47
CA TYR A 80 -13.97 12.41 13.07
C TYR A 80 -15.46 12.30 12.71
N LEU A 81 -16.13 11.22 13.14
CA LEU A 81 -17.56 10.99 12.89
C LEU A 81 -18.48 11.98 13.62
N GLU A 82 -18.00 12.60 14.70
CA GLU A 82 -18.66 13.74 15.37
C GLU A 82 -18.50 15.07 14.60
N GLY A 83 -17.86 15.08 13.43
CA GLY A 83 -17.60 16.27 12.62
C GLY A 83 -16.35 17.06 13.04
N LYS A 84 -15.55 16.56 13.97
CA LYS A 84 -14.36 17.24 14.51
C LYS A 84 -13.07 16.76 13.81
N SER A 85 -13.06 16.78 12.47
CA SER A 85 -11.96 16.23 11.66
C SER A 85 -10.59 16.85 11.97
N GLY A 86 -10.52 18.16 12.24
CA GLY A 86 -9.28 18.83 12.65
C GLY A 86 -8.73 18.31 13.99
N GLN A 87 -9.59 18.08 14.98
CA GLN A 87 -9.20 17.50 16.26
C GLN A 87 -8.73 16.05 16.09
N ALA A 88 -9.46 15.26 15.31
CA ALA A 88 -9.08 13.88 15.01
C ALA A 88 -7.68 13.80 14.37
N TYR A 89 -7.38 14.71 13.43
CA TYR A 89 -6.07 14.79 12.82
C TYR A 89 -4.98 15.18 13.82
N MET A 90 -5.21 16.17 14.69
CA MET A 90 -4.21 16.58 15.67
C MET A 90 -3.89 15.46 16.67
N GLU A 91 -4.89 14.71 17.13
CA GLU A 91 -4.67 13.55 18.00
C GLU A 91 -3.91 12.43 17.28
N PHE A 92 -4.29 12.12 16.04
CA PHE A 92 -3.60 11.16 15.20
C PHE A 92 -2.14 11.55 14.97
N LYS A 93 -1.89 12.80 14.56
CA LYS A 93 -0.57 13.37 14.33
C LYS A 93 0.31 13.28 15.57
N ASN A 94 -0.19 13.71 16.73
CA ASN A 94 0.55 13.64 17.99
C ASN A 94 0.97 12.20 18.33
N LYS A 95 0.14 11.21 17.99
CA LYS A 95 0.48 9.80 18.18
C LYS A 95 1.53 9.32 17.18
N MET A 96 1.39 9.68 15.91
CA MET A 96 2.34 9.29 14.87
C MET A 96 3.72 9.95 15.08
N ASP A 97 3.78 11.21 15.48
CA ASP A 97 5.02 11.94 15.79
C ASP A 97 5.81 11.26 16.93
N LYS A 98 5.13 10.63 17.89
CA LYS A 98 5.80 9.84 18.96
C LYS A 98 6.33 8.50 18.45
N PHE A 99 5.70 7.95 17.43
CA PHE A 99 5.99 6.62 16.91
C PHE A 99 6.89 6.64 15.68
N ILE A 100 7.14 7.80 15.08
CA ILE A 100 8.01 8.00 13.90
C ILE A 100 9.36 7.28 14.03
N CYS A 101 10.04 7.41 15.18
CA CYS A 101 11.34 6.81 15.42
C CYS A 101 11.23 5.28 15.54
N THR A 102 10.22 4.80 16.26
CA THR A 102 9.99 3.35 16.47
C THR A 102 9.45 2.68 15.21
N ALA A 103 8.65 3.38 14.41
CA ALA A 103 8.15 2.95 13.10
C ALA A 103 9.21 3.13 12.00
N GLY A 104 10.34 3.78 12.30
CA GLY A 104 11.42 4.05 11.36
C GLY A 104 11.94 2.80 10.65
N ASN A 105 11.89 1.63 11.29
CA ASN A 105 12.31 0.38 10.65
C ASN A 105 11.31 -0.11 9.58
N LEU A 106 10.03 0.30 9.60
CA LEU A 106 9.08 0.02 8.51
C LEU A 106 9.30 0.91 7.30
N ARG A 107 10.19 1.88 7.41
CA ARG A 107 10.60 2.67 6.26
C ARG A 107 11.54 1.85 5.41
N LYS A 108 11.28 1.89 4.11
CA LYS A 108 12.14 1.30 3.10
C LYS A 108 12.54 2.39 2.13
N LYS A 109 13.84 2.49 1.86
CA LYS A 109 14.32 3.24 0.70
C LYS A 109 14.03 2.43 -0.55
N LEU A 110 13.10 2.91 -1.37
CA LEU A 110 12.98 2.45 -2.75
C LEU A 110 14.15 3.04 -3.53
N LYS A 111 15.15 2.20 -3.77
CA LYS A 111 16.33 2.56 -4.53
C LYS A 111 15.97 2.82 -5.99
N ILE A 112 16.79 3.62 -6.66
CA ILE A 112 16.75 3.75 -8.13
C ILE A 112 17.08 2.36 -8.69
N ASN A 113 16.14 1.79 -9.44
CA ASN A 113 16.30 0.44 -9.99
C ASN A 113 15.52 0.30 -11.29
N ASP A 114 16.24 0.20 -12.40
CA ASP A 114 15.66 0.08 -13.75
C ASP A 114 14.80 -1.18 -13.94
N LYS A 115 14.91 -2.15 -13.02
CA LYS A 115 14.10 -3.37 -13.02
C LYS A 115 12.76 -3.20 -12.30
N VAL A 116 12.63 -2.21 -11.42
CA VAL A 116 11.40 -1.93 -10.67
C VAL A 116 10.66 -0.82 -11.37
N SER A 117 9.48 -1.11 -11.87
CA SER A 117 8.63 -0.15 -12.56
C SER A 117 7.28 -0.07 -11.89
N PHE A 118 6.70 1.12 -11.94
CA PHE A 118 5.32 1.35 -11.56
C PHE A 118 4.52 1.77 -12.78
N TYR A 119 3.21 1.74 -12.66
CA TYR A 119 2.31 2.09 -13.74
C TYR A 119 1.24 3.01 -13.21
N ARG A 120 0.70 3.85 -14.10
CA ARG A 120 -0.57 4.53 -13.88
C ARG A 120 -1.45 4.28 -15.08
N VAL A 121 -2.73 4.09 -14.80
CA VAL A 121 -3.77 3.94 -15.82
C VAL A 121 -4.80 5.03 -15.64
N ARG A 122 -5.26 5.58 -16.76
CA ARG A 122 -6.41 6.49 -16.83
C ARG A 122 -7.36 6.03 -17.93
N THR A 123 -8.65 6.29 -17.75
CA THR A 123 -9.65 6.18 -18.81
C THR A 123 -9.86 7.50 -19.53
N SER A 124 -10.03 7.44 -20.85
CA SER A 124 -10.38 8.61 -21.66
C SER A 124 -11.11 8.17 -22.93
N MET A 125 -12.12 8.95 -23.33
CA MET A 125 -12.76 8.84 -24.65
C MET A 125 -11.96 9.57 -25.73
N ASN A 126 -11.18 10.58 -25.32
CA ASN A 126 -10.31 11.36 -26.20
C ASN A 126 -8.89 10.80 -26.16
N GLU A 127 -8.11 11.09 -27.20
CA GLU A 127 -6.69 10.75 -27.23
C GLU A 127 -5.94 11.39 -26.06
N VAL A 128 -5.05 10.61 -25.45
CA VAL A 128 -4.12 11.08 -24.42
C VAL A 128 -2.71 10.87 -24.95
N SER A 129 -2.02 11.97 -25.24
CA SER A 129 -0.70 11.96 -25.89
C SER A 129 0.37 12.71 -25.09
N LYS A 130 -0.03 13.59 -24.16
CA LYS A 130 0.90 14.36 -23.33
C LYS A 130 1.19 13.62 -22.03
N ILE A 131 2.47 13.52 -21.66
CA ILE A 131 2.93 12.79 -20.47
C ILE A 131 2.27 13.29 -19.18
N GLU A 132 2.05 14.61 -19.09
CA GLU A 132 1.51 15.26 -17.90
C GLU A 132 0.04 14.87 -17.65
N GLN A 133 -0.67 14.37 -18.66
CA GLN A 133 -2.06 13.90 -18.54
C GLN A 133 -2.18 12.57 -17.77
N LEU A 134 -1.08 11.81 -17.66
CA LEU A 134 -0.92 10.59 -16.87
C LEU A 134 -0.11 10.83 -15.58
N PHE A 135 0.19 12.08 -15.22
CA PHE A 135 0.77 12.40 -13.91
C PHE A 135 -0.32 12.50 -12.83
N HIS A 136 -0.08 13.20 -11.72
CA HIS A 136 -1.19 13.56 -10.82
C HIS A 136 -2.10 14.61 -11.47
N ILE A 137 -3.34 14.74 -10.98
CA ILE A 137 -4.27 15.76 -11.48
C ILE A 137 -3.64 17.15 -11.24
N PRO A 138 -3.66 18.06 -12.21
CA PRO A 138 -3.16 19.42 -12.02
C PRO A 138 -3.79 20.15 -10.82
N PHE A 139 -3.05 21.02 -10.14
CA PHE A 139 -3.61 21.80 -9.02
C PHE A 139 -4.66 22.84 -9.44
N ASP A 140 -4.74 23.19 -10.73
CA ASP A 140 -5.82 24.02 -11.27
C ASP A 140 -7.07 23.21 -11.65
N GLN A 141 -7.06 21.89 -11.46
CA GLN A 141 -8.18 20.97 -11.77
C GLN A 141 -8.57 20.10 -10.56
N ARG A 142 -8.47 20.66 -9.34
CA ARG A 142 -8.64 19.93 -8.07
C ARG A 142 -10.05 19.40 -7.86
N GLU A 143 -11.04 19.96 -8.55
CA GLU A 143 -12.42 19.48 -8.59
C GLU A 143 -12.54 18.07 -9.19
N LEU A 144 -11.55 17.61 -9.96
CA LEU A 144 -11.49 16.25 -10.50
C LEU A 144 -10.95 15.21 -9.51
N VAL A 145 -10.45 15.65 -8.34
CA VAL A 145 -9.91 14.74 -7.32
C VAL A 145 -11.05 14.00 -6.64
N SER A 146 -11.14 12.69 -6.89
CA SER A 146 -12.08 11.80 -6.22
C SER A 146 -11.52 11.24 -4.92
N THR A 147 -12.42 10.83 -4.02
CA THR A 147 -12.06 10.13 -2.77
C THR A 147 -11.38 8.80 -3.10
N GLN A 148 -10.16 8.61 -2.58
CA GLN A 148 -9.40 7.36 -2.64
C GLN A 148 -9.10 6.87 -1.22
N ARG A 149 -8.57 5.65 -1.08
CA ARG A 149 -8.18 5.09 0.23
C ARG A 149 -7.27 6.04 0.97
N TYR A 150 -6.18 6.44 0.36
CA TYR A 150 -5.28 7.46 0.88
C TYR A 150 -5.52 8.73 0.07
N SER A 151 -6.33 9.64 0.57
CA SER A 151 -6.60 10.92 -0.09
C SER A 151 -6.78 12.05 0.93
N ILE A 152 -6.57 13.27 0.47
CA ILE A 152 -6.96 14.49 1.17
C ILE A 152 -7.83 15.24 0.20
N SER A 153 -9.00 15.72 0.65
CA SER A 153 -9.99 16.35 -0.23
C SER A 153 -9.36 17.50 -1.03
N GLY A 154 -9.49 17.44 -2.36
CA GLY A 154 -8.90 18.41 -3.27
C GLY A 154 -7.37 18.39 -3.33
N VAL A 155 -6.65 17.39 -2.81
CA VAL A 155 -5.19 17.30 -2.94
C VAL A 155 -4.83 16.23 -3.97
N PRO A 156 -4.32 16.61 -5.15
CA PRO A 156 -3.91 15.66 -6.17
C PRO A 156 -2.66 14.86 -5.78
N SER A 157 -2.86 13.67 -5.23
CA SER A 157 -1.75 12.73 -4.99
C SER A 157 -1.40 11.95 -6.25
N LEU A 158 -0.13 11.53 -6.35
CA LEU A 158 0.31 10.61 -7.39
C LEU A 158 0.07 9.17 -6.93
N TYR A 159 -0.85 8.48 -7.58
CA TYR A 159 -1.13 7.06 -7.39
C TYR A 159 -0.48 6.25 -8.50
N LEU A 160 0.24 5.21 -8.12
CA LEU A 160 0.89 4.27 -9.01
C LEU A 160 0.60 2.83 -8.53
N GLY A 161 0.51 1.88 -9.46
CA GLY A 161 0.43 0.45 -9.17
C GLY A 161 1.73 -0.26 -9.53
N SER A 162 2.02 -1.38 -8.88
CA SER A 162 3.14 -2.27 -9.24
C SER A 162 2.91 -3.02 -10.55
N SER A 163 1.68 -3.00 -11.07
CA SER A 163 1.28 -3.63 -12.32
C SER A 163 0.12 -2.87 -12.97
N ILE A 164 -0.04 -3.03 -14.29
CA ILE A 164 -1.19 -2.48 -15.04
C ILE A 164 -2.48 -3.12 -14.54
N TYR A 165 -2.46 -4.42 -14.20
CA TYR A 165 -3.61 -5.12 -13.63
C TYR A 165 -4.06 -4.49 -12.30
N CYS A 166 -3.12 -4.18 -11.39
CA CYS A 166 -3.44 -3.48 -10.14
C CYS A 166 -4.11 -2.15 -10.42
N CYS A 167 -3.57 -1.36 -11.34
CA CYS A 167 -4.16 -0.07 -11.73
C CYS A 167 -5.57 -0.23 -12.29
N TRP A 168 -5.79 -1.23 -13.15
CA TRP A 168 -7.10 -1.54 -13.74
C TRP A 168 -8.14 -1.91 -12.68
N LEU A 169 -7.76 -2.72 -11.69
CA LEU A 169 -8.60 -3.01 -10.52
C LEU A 169 -8.93 -1.72 -9.74
N GLU A 170 -7.93 -0.87 -9.51
CA GLU A 170 -8.11 0.35 -8.71
C GLU A 170 -9.05 1.36 -9.36
N ILE A 171 -9.04 1.49 -10.69
CA ILE A 171 -9.97 2.37 -11.41
C ILE A 171 -11.33 1.71 -11.72
N GLY A 172 -11.61 0.52 -11.19
CA GLY A 172 -12.93 -0.11 -11.24
C GLY A 172 -13.18 -0.99 -12.46
N LYS A 173 -12.13 -1.60 -13.03
CA LYS A 173 -12.20 -2.54 -14.16
C LYS A 173 -12.94 -1.98 -15.41
N PRO A 174 -12.60 -0.78 -15.88
CA PRO A 174 -13.21 -0.20 -17.07
C PRO A 174 -12.89 -1.02 -18.32
N SER A 175 -13.56 -0.72 -19.44
CA SER A 175 -13.20 -1.31 -20.73
C SER A 175 -11.72 -1.05 -21.03
N LEU A 176 -11.00 -2.11 -21.42
CA LEU A 176 -9.59 -2.00 -21.81
C LEU A 176 -9.41 -1.03 -22.98
N SER A 177 -10.40 -0.94 -23.88
CA SER A 177 -10.35 -0.04 -25.03
C SER A 177 -10.21 1.45 -24.68
N GLN A 178 -10.58 1.85 -23.47
CA GLN A 178 -10.54 3.24 -23.02
C GLN A 178 -9.29 3.56 -22.18
N MET A 179 -8.42 2.57 -21.96
CA MET A 179 -7.27 2.72 -21.08
C MET A 179 -6.08 3.37 -21.80
N TYR A 180 -5.46 4.31 -21.09
CA TYR A 180 -4.15 4.85 -21.39
C TYR A 180 -3.20 4.53 -20.24
N ILE A 181 -1.98 4.16 -20.58
CA ILE A 181 -0.98 3.64 -19.65
C ILE A 181 0.31 4.42 -19.82
N SER A 182 0.94 4.77 -18.70
CA SER A 182 2.34 5.16 -18.64
C SER A 182 3.09 4.30 -17.65
N ARG A 183 4.31 3.89 -18.00
CA ARG A 183 5.27 3.31 -17.08
C ARG A 183 6.02 4.44 -16.38
N PHE A 184 6.23 4.29 -15.08
CA PHE A 184 6.95 5.20 -14.20
C PHE A 184 8.22 4.53 -13.68
N GLN A 185 9.30 5.31 -13.66
CA GLN A 185 10.59 4.92 -13.09
C GLN A 185 11.05 6.02 -12.13
N ASN A 186 11.39 5.66 -10.91
CA ASN A 186 11.95 6.63 -9.97
C ASN A 186 13.39 6.98 -10.37
N ILE A 187 13.73 8.27 -10.32
CA ILE A 187 15.07 8.81 -10.64
C ILE A 187 15.83 9.30 -9.40
N ARG A 188 15.19 9.22 -8.23
CA ARG A 188 15.81 9.37 -6.91
C ARG A 188 15.36 8.25 -5.98
N GLU A 189 16.02 8.13 -4.84
CA GLU A 189 15.51 7.30 -3.77
C GLU A 189 14.24 7.90 -3.16
N ILE A 190 13.25 7.04 -2.91
CA ILE A 190 11.95 7.41 -2.33
C ILE A 190 11.84 6.72 -0.98
N ASP A 191 11.55 7.50 0.07
CA ASP A 191 11.34 6.96 1.41
C ASP A 191 9.89 6.48 1.58
N ILE A 192 9.71 5.17 1.71
CA ILE A 192 8.40 4.53 1.68
C ILE A 192 8.05 4.00 3.06
N LEU A 193 6.87 4.36 3.56
CA LEU A 193 6.22 3.61 4.62
C LEU A 193 5.58 2.34 4.02
N ASP A 194 6.20 1.18 4.24
CA ASP A 194 5.82 -0.07 3.58
C ASP A 194 4.80 -0.87 4.43
N PHE A 195 3.53 -0.83 4.03
CA PHE A 195 2.45 -1.64 4.60
C PHE A 195 2.26 -2.97 3.86
N THR A 196 3.18 -3.35 2.97
CA THR A 196 3.14 -4.63 2.25
C THR A 196 3.91 -5.75 2.94
N ILE A 197 4.19 -5.62 4.23
CA ILE A 197 4.93 -6.65 4.96
C ILE A 197 3.96 -7.76 5.41
N SER A 198 4.16 -8.94 4.84
CA SER A 198 3.43 -10.18 5.13
C SER A 198 4.28 -11.16 5.92
N TYR A 199 3.65 -12.21 6.45
CA TYR A 199 4.33 -13.39 7.00
C TYR A 199 5.42 -13.92 6.06
N ASP A 200 5.09 -14.09 4.78
CA ASP A 200 6.02 -14.62 3.77
C ASP A 200 7.19 -13.67 3.48
N ASN A 201 7.00 -12.37 3.71
CA ASN A 201 8.07 -11.37 3.57
C ASN A 201 8.98 -11.31 4.81
N PHE A 202 8.50 -11.75 5.98
CA PHE A 202 9.28 -11.80 7.23
C PHE A 202 10.13 -13.07 7.37
N ILE A 203 9.65 -14.19 6.82
CA ILE A 203 10.32 -15.48 6.93
C ILE A 203 11.11 -15.73 5.65
N PRO A 204 12.45 -15.75 5.68
CA PRO A 204 13.26 -16.15 4.54
C PRO A 204 12.84 -17.53 4.05
N LYS A 205 12.93 -17.72 2.72
CA LYS A 205 12.56 -18.99 2.09
C LYS A 205 13.45 -20.16 2.56
N ASN A 206 14.66 -19.88 3.04
CA ASN A 206 15.59 -20.86 3.63
C ASN A 206 15.69 -20.68 5.15
N LEU A 207 15.50 -21.78 5.88
CA LEU A 207 15.50 -21.81 7.34
C LEU A 207 16.91 -21.67 7.96
N ASP A 208 17.95 -22.05 7.22
CA ASP A 208 19.34 -22.00 7.69
C ASP A 208 19.89 -20.57 7.75
N ASP A 209 19.36 -19.65 6.92
CA ASP A 209 19.73 -18.23 6.92
C ASP A 209 19.19 -17.48 8.16
N TRP A 210 18.31 -18.12 8.93
CA TRP A 210 17.44 -17.42 9.86
C TRP A 210 18.08 -17.07 11.20
N ASN A 211 19.04 -17.87 11.67
CA ASN A 211 19.75 -17.59 12.92
C ASN A 211 20.90 -16.57 12.74
N ASP A 212 21.51 -16.48 11.56
CA ASP A 212 22.65 -15.57 11.30
C ASP A 212 22.24 -14.18 10.79
N ASP A 213 21.17 -14.08 9.99
CA ASP A 213 20.67 -12.79 9.51
C ASP A 213 19.86 -12.01 10.56
N PHE A 214 19.24 -12.70 11.53
CA PHE A 214 18.34 -12.05 12.49
C PHE A 214 19.10 -11.18 13.50
N ASN A 215 20.28 -11.61 13.92
CA ASN A 215 21.18 -10.83 14.77
C ASN A 215 21.69 -9.54 14.08
N LYS A 216 21.53 -9.43 12.75
CA LYS A 216 21.91 -8.26 11.94
C LYS A 216 20.73 -7.31 11.67
N GLY A 217 19.88 -7.05 12.67
CA GLY A 217 18.90 -5.94 12.63
C GLY A 217 17.46 -6.28 12.22
N LYS A 218 17.10 -7.55 12.02
CA LYS A 218 15.69 -7.93 11.72
C LYS A 218 14.77 -7.93 12.94
N GLU A 219 15.32 -7.97 14.16
CA GLU A 219 14.54 -7.88 15.40
C GLU A 219 13.80 -6.56 15.56
N SER A 220 14.49 -5.44 15.34
CA SER A 220 13.93 -4.10 15.46
C SER A 220 12.82 -3.89 14.42
N LEU A 221 13.03 -4.35 13.18
CA LEU A 221 12.02 -4.37 12.13
C LEU A 221 10.77 -5.14 12.56
N PHE A 222 10.94 -6.34 13.11
CA PHE A 222 9.81 -7.15 13.56
C PHE A 222 9.05 -6.48 14.72
N LYS A 223 9.74 -5.89 15.70
CA LYS A 223 9.10 -5.11 16.77
C LYS A 223 8.35 -3.90 16.25
N SER A 224 8.92 -3.16 15.29
CA SER A 224 8.26 -2.04 14.62
C SER A 224 7.00 -2.48 13.89
N TYR A 225 7.05 -3.64 13.24
CA TYR A 225 5.87 -4.23 12.62
C TYR A 225 4.79 -4.59 13.64
N LEU A 226 5.15 -5.28 14.73
CA LEU A 226 4.19 -5.61 15.79
C LEU A 226 3.54 -4.35 16.37
N LEU A 227 4.31 -3.27 16.56
CA LEU A 227 3.79 -1.99 17.03
C LEU A 227 2.80 -1.37 16.05
N MET A 228 3.11 -1.39 14.75
CA MET A 228 2.35 -0.67 13.72
C MET A 228 1.27 -1.51 13.06
N TYR A 229 1.22 -2.82 13.33
CA TYR A 229 0.18 -3.71 12.81
C TYR A 229 -1.25 -3.21 13.05
N PRO A 230 -1.61 -2.64 14.21
CA PRO A 230 -2.90 -1.97 14.40
C PRO A 230 -3.22 -0.89 13.35
N LEU A 231 -2.24 -0.08 12.96
CA LEU A 231 -2.41 0.95 11.94
C LEU A 231 -2.57 0.33 10.55
N ILE A 232 -1.74 -0.68 10.21
CA ILE A 232 -1.86 -1.45 8.96
C ILE A 232 -3.26 -2.06 8.85
N MET A 233 -3.73 -2.70 9.92
CA MET A 233 -5.08 -3.27 10.03
C MET A 233 -6.15 -2.22 9.79
N ALA A 234 -6.10 -1.09 10.50
CA ALA A 234 -7.07 -0.01 10.34
C ALA A 234 -7.12 0.55 8.90
N CYS A 235 -5.98 0.53 8.19
CA CYS A 235 -5.87 0.98 6.82
C CYS A 235 -6.27 -0.05 5.74
N SER A 236 -6.49 -1.31 6.10
CA SER A 236 -6.56 -2.42 5.13
C SER A 236 -7.92 -3.14 5.07
N TYR A 237 -8.99 -2.45 5.48
CA TYR A 237 -10.35 -2.95 5.31
C TYR A 237 -10.85 -2.76 3.87
N ARG A 238 -11.55 -3.77 3.34
CA ARG A 238 -12.39 -3.62 2.16
C ARG A 238 -13.54 -2.66 2.50
N LYS A 239 -13.85 -1.75 1.58
CA LYS A 239 -15.04 -0.90 1.73
C LYS A 239 -16.29 -1.78 1.74
N GLN A 240 -17.17 -1.53 2.69
CA GLN A 240 -18.43 -2.28 2.80
C GLN A 240 -19.45 -1.86 1.73
N PHE A 241 -19.43 -0.58 1.34
CA PHE A 241 -20.39 -0.03 0.37
C PHE A 241 -19.68 0.59 -0.81
N ASP A 242 -19.97 0.06 -2.01
CA ASP A 242 -19.50 0.62 -3.26
C ASP A 242 -20.24 1.91 -3.63
N SER A 243 -19.56 2.79 -4.38
CA SER A 243 -20.13 3.99 -5.00
C SER A 243 -20.79 4.98 -4.01
N LYS A 244 -20.31 5.01 -2.76
CA LYS A 244 -20.72 6.02 -1.77
C LYS A 244 -19.70 7.16 -1.68
N PRO A 245 -20.15 8.41 -1.49
CA PRO A 245 -19.25 9.57 -1.41
C PRO A 245 -18.38 9.54 -0.14
N PHE A 246 -18.92 8.97 0.94
CA PHE A 246 -18.22 8.79 2.21
C PHE A 246 -17.97 7.30 2.48
N ILE A 247 -16.74 6.99 2.88
CA ILE A 247 -16.26 5.64 3.17
C ILE A 247 -15.56 5.69 4.53
N ILE A 248 -16.18 5.12 5.56
CA ILE A 248 -15.68 5.16 6.94
C ILE A 248 -14.31 4.50 7.08
N GLU A 249 -14.04 3.46 6.29
CA GLU A 249 -12.79 2.72 6.26
C GLU A 249 -11.61 3.57 5.77
N TYR A 250 -11.87 4.73 5.17
CA TYR A 250 -10.84 5.63 4.65
C TYR A 250 -10.44 6.73 5.64
N ILE A 251 -11.09 6.83 6.81
CA ILE A 251 -10.74 7.85 7.83
C ILE A 251 -9.27 7.73 8.23
N ILE A 252 -8.84 6.58 8.74
CA ILE A 252 -7.44 6.38 9.20
C ILE A 252 -6.43 6.52 8.05
N PRO A 253 -6.61 5.86 6.89
CA PRO A 253 -5.78 6.11 5.70
C PRO A 253 -5.64 7.58 5.30
N ASN A 254 -6.73 8.35 5.29
CA ASN A 254 -6.69 9.77 4.92
C ASN A 254 -5.91 10.59 5.95
N LEU A 255 -6.14 10.35 7.26
CA LEU A 255 -5.35 10.99 8.32
C LEU A 255 -3.85 10.63 8.21
N LEU A 256 -3.54 9.39 7.85
CA LEU A 256 -2.15 8.96 7.63
C LEU A 256 -1.51 9.66 6.44
N LEU A 257 -2.21 9.81 5.32
CA LEU A 257 -1.69 10.54 4.17
C LEU A 257 -1.47 12.03 4.51
N GLN A 258 -2.40 12.64 5.25
CA GLN A 258 -2.26 14.02 5.73
C GLN A 258 -1.07 14.19 6.67
N TRP A 259 -0.77 13.19 7.50
CA TRP A 259 0.43 13.21 8.33
C TRP A 259 1.71 13.02 7.51
N ILE A 260 1.71 12.16 6.50
CA ILE A 260 2.87 12.01 5.59
C ILE A 260 3.11 13.27 4.78
N GLN A 261 2.09 14.04 4.44
CA GLN A 261 2.29 15.33 3.78
C GLN A 261 3.10 16.33 4.64
N ASP A 262 3.05 16.22 5.97
CA ASP A 262 3.88 17.01 6.89
C ASP A 262 5.37 16.69 6.68
N GLU A 263 6.20 17.72 6.57
CA GLU A 263 7.65 17.60 6.37
C GLU A 263 8.34 16.83 7.49
N LYS A 264 7.84 16.92 8.73
CA LYS A 264 8.38 16.18 9.88
C LYS A 264 8.29 14.68 9.71
N SER A 265 7.39 14.20 8.84
CA SER A 265 7.27 12.77 8.57
C SER A 265 8.55 12.22 7.94
N GLN A 266 9.27 12.99 7.11
CA GLN A 266 10.38 12.50 6.27
C GLN A 266 10.01 11.24 5.46
N VAL A 267 8.73 11.05 5.14
CA VAL A 267 8.22 9.95 4.31
C VAL A 267 7.73 10.55 3.00
N ASP A 268 8.13 9.96 1.87
CA ASP A 268 7.70 10.37 0.53
C ASP A 268 6.41 9.69 0.11
N ALA A 269 6.22 8.42 0.50
CA ALA A 269 5.15 7.59 -0.02
C ALA A 269 4.63 6.53 0.95
N ILE A 270 3.42 6.03 0.69
CA ILE A 270 2.88 4.82 1.34
C ILE A 270 2.76 3.74 0.29
N GLN A 271 3.31 2.55 0.58
CA GLN A 271 3.09 1.36 -0.22
C GLN A 271 2.14 0.41 0.49
N TYR A 272 1.12 -0.09 -0.20
CA TYR A 272 0.08 -0.93 0.40
C TYR A 272 -0.47 -1.94 -0.61
N TYR A 273 -1.03 -3.05 -0.13
CA TYR A 273 -1.72 -4.01 -1.00
C TYR A 273 -3.09 -3.47 -1.41
N SER A 274 -3.49 -3.70 -2.65
CA SER A 274 -4.85 -3.48 -3.10
C SER A 274 -5.81 -4.36 -2.30
N THR A 275 -6.91 -3.79 -1.84
CA THR A 275 -7.98 -4.57 -1.19
C THR A 275 -8.98 -5.15 -2.19
N LYS A 276 -8.70 -5.06 -3.51
CA LYS A 276 -9.59 -5.52 -4.58
C LYS A 276 -9.17 -6.86 -5.18
N ALA A 277 -8.05 -7.41 -4.74
CA ALA A 277 -7.45 -8.64 -5.22
C ALA A 277 -6.69 -9.35 -4.10
N ASP A 278 -6.24 -10.57 -4.38
CA ASP A 278 -5.32 -11.29 -3.52
C ASP A 278 -3.95 -10.62 -3.43
N ILE A 279 -3.28 -10.88 -2.32
CA ILE A 279 -1.99 -10.30 -1.95
C ILE A 279 -0.90 -10.89 -2.86
N SER A 280 -0.23 -10.03 -3.61
CA SER A 280 0.85 -10.41 -4.53
C SER A 280 1.77 -9.22 -4.80
N GLU A 281 2.96 -9.48 -5.30
CA GLU A 281 3.86 -8.44 -5.82
C GLU A 281 3.23 -7.59 -6.93
N TYR A 282 2.27 -8.15 -7.69
CA TYR A 282 1.54 -7.47 -8.75
C TYR A 282 0.31 -6.70 -8.26
N THR A 283 -0.02 -6.71 -6.97
CA THR A 283 -1.22 -6.05 -6.42
C THR A 283 -0.87 -5.01 -5.36
N LYS A 284 0.27 -4.34 -5.55
CA LYS A 284 0.75 -3.27 -4.67
C LYS A 284 0.43 -1.90 -5.30
N ASN A 285 0.05 -0.96 -4.46
CA ASN A 285 -0.11 0.44 -4.81
C ASN A 285 0.96 1.26 -4.09
N LEU A 286 1.35 2.37 -4.71
CA LEU A 286 2.21 3.40 -4.16
C LEU A 286 1.47 4.74 -4.29
N VAL A 287 1.30 5.44 -3.17
CA VAL A 287 0.72 6.79 -3.15
C VAL A 287 1.75 7.78 -2.65
N LEU A 288 1.91 8.89 -3.38
CA LEU A 288 2.79 9.99 -3.01
C LEU A 288 1.96 11.29 -2.94
N PRO A 289 1.78 11.87 -1.74
CA PRO A 289 1.14 13.17 -1.64
C PRO A 289 2.09 14.28 -2.15
N PRO A 290 1.56 15.37 -2.73
CA PRO A 290 2.39 16.50 -3.13
C PRO A 290 3.03 17.15 -1.90
N LYS A 291 4.30 17.56 -2.04
CA LYS A 291 5.11 18.20 -1.00
C LYS A 291 5.27 19.71 -1.21
N ASP A 292 4.85 20.20 -2.37
CA ASP A 292 4.81 21.61 -2.73
C ASP A 292 3.61 21.86 -3.66
N PHE A 293 3.23 23.12 -3.79
CA PHE A 293 2.07 23.57 -4.56
C PHE A 293 2.40 24.77 -5.46
N ASN A 294 3.67 24.90 -5.86
CA ASN A 294 4.19 26.13 -6.49
C ASN A 294 3.88 26.24 -7.99
N TYR A 295 3.64 25.12 -8.66
CA TYR A 295 3.39 25.03 -10.10
C TYR A 295 2.12 24.23 -10.36
N LYS A 296 1.71 24.08 -11.63
CA LYS A 296 0.59 23.21 -12.01
C LYS A 296 0.71 21.77 -11.49
N TYR A 297 1.95 21.29 -11.34
CA TYR A 297 2.31 19.99 -10.77
C TYR A 297 3.31 20.14 -9.62
N CYS A 298 3.35 19.19 -8.69
CA CYS A 298 4.30 19.19 -7.57
C CYS A 298 5.73 19.01 -8.08
N SER A 299 6.60 20.00 -7.83
CA SER A 299 8.00 19.96 -8.27
C SER A 299 8.76 18.78 -7.69
N LYS A 300 8.57 18.48 -6.40
CA LYS A 300 9.21 17.32 -5.75
C LYS A 300 8.81 15.99 -6.38
N LEU A 301 7.57 15.84 -6.84
CA LEU A 301 7.13 14.61 -7.50
C LEU A 301 7.66 14.53 -8.94
N VAL A 302 7.74 15.66 -9.64
CA VAL A 302 8.37 15.74 -10.98
C VAL A 302 9.84 15.31 -10.90
N ASP A 303 10.58 15.81 -9.92
CA ASP A 303 11.98 15.43 -9.67
C ASP A 303 12.14 13.98 -9.17
N SER A 304 11.03 13.29 -8.89
CA SER A 304 11.06 11.91 -8.39
C SER A 304 10.94 10.85 -9.48
N PHE A 305 10.33 11.18 -10.64
CA PHE A 305 9.99 10.17 -11.65
C PHE A 305 10.21 10.65 -13.09
N THR A 306 10.61 9.70 -13.93
CA THR A 306 10.42 9.76 -15.38
C THR A 306 9.35 8.75 -15.80
N LEU A 307 8.73 9.00 -16.97
CA LEU A 307 7.65 8.18 -17.47
C LEU A 307 7.67 8.03 -18.99
N THR A 308 7.08 6.94 -19.48
CA THR A 308 6.84 6.76 -20.92
C THR A 308 5.73 7.68 -21.40
N ILE A 309 5.73 7.99 -22.70
CA ILE A 309 4.55 8.61 -23.33
C ILE A 309 3.30 7.77 -23.06
N PRO A 310 2.12 8.40 -22.86
CA PRO A 310 0.90 7.66 -22.69
C PRO A 310 0.65 6.79 -23.93
N ALA A 311 0.36 5.52 -23.70
CA ALA A 311 0.05 4.57 -24.74
C ALA A 311 -1.35 4.01 -24.50
N SER A 312 -2.19 4.01 -25.54
CA SER A 312 -3.51 3.39 -25.44
C SER A 312 -3.37 1.88 -25.42
N TRP A 313 -4.19 1.22 -24.60
CA TRP A 313 -4.23 -0.25 -24.55
C TRP A 313 -4.46 -0.85 -25.93
N GLN A 314 -5.36 -0.28 -26.73
CA GLN A 314 -5.69 -0.79 -28.06
C GLN A 314 -4.48 -0.83 -29.00
N LEU A 315 -3.67 0.23 -29.01
CA LEU A 315 -2.48 0.28 -29.86
C LEU A 315 -1.41 -0.70 -29.37
N LEU A 316 -1.21 -0.77 -28.05
CA LEU A 316 -0.30 -1.74 -27.44
C LEU A 316 -0.73 -3.18 -27.77
N ASP A 317 -2.04 -3.44 -27.76
CA ASP A 317 -2.60 -4.75 -28.06
C ASP A 317 -2.46 -5.16 -29.53
N ILE A 318 -2.41 -4.19 -30.45
CA ILE A 318 -2.14 -4.45 -31.88
C ILE A 318 -0.64 -4.73 -32.09
N ILE A 319 0.24 -3.98 -31.42
CA ILE A 319 1.69 -4.01 -31.66
C ILE A 319 2.35 -5.20 -30.94
N ASP A 320 1.90 -5.56 -29.75
CA ASP A 320 2.53 -6.60 -28.95
C ASP A 320 2.19 -8.00 -29.48
N LYS A 321 3.14 -8.60 -30.20
CA LYS A 321 3.03 -9.97 -30.73
C LYS A 321 3.53 -11.06 -29.76
N ASN A 322 3.99 -10.68 -28.57
CA ASN A 322 4.71 -11.59 -27.66
C ASN A 322 3.83 -12.09 -26.51
N ILE A 323 2.85 -12.94 -26.78
CA ILE A 323 2.34 -13.83 -25.73
C ILE A 323 3.18 -15.09 -25.79
N LYS A 324 4.03 -15.32 -24.78
CA LYS A 324 4.71 -16.62 -24.60
C LYS A 324 3.63 -17.69 -24.40
N GLN A 325 3.24 -18.37 -25.47
CA GLN A 325 2.35 -19.52 -25.42
C GLN A 325 3.14 -20.68 -24.81
N ASN A 326 2.97 -20.92 -23.52
CA ASN A 326 3.36 -22.18 -22.89
C ASN A 326 2.14 -22.84 -22.25
N ASN A 327 2.10 -24.16 -22.38
CA ASN A 327 0.96 -25.02 -22.11
C ASN A 327 0.39 -24.84 -20.70
N TYR A 328 -0.90 -24.48 -20.63
CA TYR A 328 -1.74 -24.53 -19.45
C TYR A 328 -1.79 -25.97 -18.91
N THR A 329 -0.81 -26.34 -18.08
CA THR A 329 -0.87 -27.60 -17.36
C THR A 329 -1.59 -27.34 -16.03
N THR A 330 -2.81 -27.88 -15.95
CA THR A 330 -3.68 -28.02 -14.76
C THR A 330 -4.47 -26.79 -14.27
N ILE A 331 -5.32 -26.21 -15.13
CA ILE A 331 -6.52 -25.48 -14.67
C ILE A 331 -7.65 -26.49 -14.51
N ARG A 332 -7.79 -27.13 -13.35
CA ARG A 332 -8.96 -28.00 -13.10
C ARG A 332 -9.70 -27.78 -11.77
N LYS A 333 -9.21 -26.94 -10.85
CA LYS A 333 -9.85 -26.72 -9.54
C LYS A 333 -9.59 -25.33 -8.93
N GLU A 334 -9.90 -24.26 -9.65
CA GLU A 334 -9.85 -22.90 -9.07
C GLU A 334 -11.25 -22.27 -9.11
N GLU A 335 -11.73 -21.80 -7.96
CA GLU A 335 -13.08 -21.25 -7.78
C GLU A 335 -13.17 -19.76 -8.20
N ASN A 336 -12.04 -19.05 -8.33
CA ASN A 336 -11.99 -17.63 -8.67
C ASN A 336 -11.00 -17.32 -9.79
N ILE A 337 -11.51 -16.84 -10.93
CA ILE A 337 -10.74 -16.53 -12.14
C ILE A 337 -9.77 -15.36 -11.92
N GLN A 338 -10.07 -14.41 -11.03
CA GLN A 338 -9.14 -13.30 -10.76
C GLN A 338 -7.86 -13.78 -10.09
N ASP A 339 -7.92 -14.85 -9.30
CA ASP A 339 -6.76 -15.40 -8.61
C ASP A 339 -5.86 -16.15 -9.60
N LEU A 340 -6.44 -16.75 -10.64
CA LEU A 340 -5.69 -17.33 -11.76
C LEU A 340 -4.85 -16.28 -12.50
N VAL A 341 -5.38 -15.06 -12.69
CA VAL A 341 -4.63 -13.96 -13.33
C VAL A 341 -3.39 -13.63 -12.51
N ILE A 342 -3.50 -13.56 -11.19
CA ILE A 342 -2.38 -13.23 -10.29
C ILE A 342 -1.36 -14.38 -10.24
N LYS A 343 -1.83 -15.63 -10.11
CA LYS A 343 -0.97 -16.82 -10.06
C LYS A 343 -0.19 -17.04 -11.37
N ASN A 344 -0.79 -16.64 -12.49
CA ASN A 344 -0.22 -16.82 -13.83
C ASN A 344 0.16 -15.48 -14.48
N TYR A 345 0.48 -14.46 -13.68
CA TYR A 345 0.58 -13.09 -14.15
C TYR A 345 1.52 -12.91 -15.35
N GLN A 346 2.67 -13.60 -15.33
CA GLN A 346 3.68 -13.58 -16.40
C GLN A 346 3.18 -14.06 -17.78
N TYR A 347 2.03 -14.73 -17.82
CA TYR A 347 1.40 -15.23 -19.05
C TYR A 347 0.21 -14.36 -19.49
N THR A 348 -0.08 -13.30 -18.75
CA THR A 348 -1.19 -12.40 -19.05
C THR A 348 -0.79 -11.34 -20.06
N ARG A 349 -1.79 -10.78 -20.75
CA ARG A 349 -1.60 -9.63 -21.64
C ARG A 349 -1.12 -8.38 -20.90
N PHE A 350 -1.52 -8.21 -19.63
CA PHE A 350 -1.02 -7.12 -18.79
C PHE A 350 0.50 -7.18 -18.66
N TYR A 351 1.05 -8.36 -18.33
CA TYR A 351 2.49 -8.54 -18.18
C TYR A 351 3.26 -8.36 -19.51
N SER A 352 2.74 -8.86 -20.63
CA SER A 352 3.44 -8.70 -21.90
C SER A 352 3.54 -7.22 -22.33
N ILE A 353 2.47 -6.44 -22.09
CA ILE A 353 2.47 -4.99 -22.30
C ILE A 353 3.46 -4.30 -21.35
N GLU A 354 3.53 -4.69 -20.08
CA GLU A 354 4.52 -4.16 -19.14
C GLU A 354 5.96 -4.37 -19.63
N GLU A 355 6.28 -5.58 -20.12
CA GLU A 355 7.57 -5.90 -20.71
C GLU A 355 7.86 -5.09 -21.99
N TYR A 356 6.84 -4.77 -22.77
CA TYR A 356 6.96 -3.85 -23.90
C TYR A 356 7.25 -2.41 -23.45
N LEU A 357 6.50 -1.89 -22.48
CA LEU A 357 6.68 -0.53 -21.94
C LEU A 357 8.08 -0.34 -21.31
N LYS A 358 8.69 -1.40 -20.77
CA LYS A 358 10.08 -1.36 -20.27
C LYS A 358 11.11 -1.04 -21.36
N LYS A 359 10.78 -1.25 -22.64
CA LYS A 359 11.66 -0.96 -23.79
C LYS A 359 11.48 0.44 -24.35
N LEU A 360 10.44 1.17 -23.92
CA LEU A 360 10.17 2.53 -24.39
C LEU A 360 11.05 3.54 -23.65
N GLU A 361 11.35 4.64 -24.34
CA GLU A 361 12.07 5.78 -23.78
C GLU A 361 11.31 6.42 -22.61
N LEU A 362 12.04 6.74 -21.54
CA LEU A 362 11.54 7.48 -20.39
C LEU A 362 11.77 8.98 -20.59
N LYS A 363 10.77 9.80 -20.27
CA LYS A 363 10.79 11.26 -20.44
C LYS A 363 10.53 11.95 -19.09
N ASN A 364 11.08 13.16 -18.94
CA ASN A 364 10.82 14.02 -17.78
C ASN A 364 9.46 14.69 -17.92
N VAL A 365 8.74 14.85 -16.80
CA VAL A 365 7.54 15.69 -16.73
C VAL A 365 7.97 17.16 -16.79
N ASN A 366 7.37 17.96 -17.68
CA ASN A 366 7.68 19.39 -17.72
C ASN A 366 6.85 20.15 -16.68
N LEU A 367 7.53 20.95 -15.85
CA LEU A 367 6.90 21.99 -15.04
C LEU A 367 6.49 23.12 -15.99
N THR A 368 5.34 22.98 -16.65
CA THR A 368 4.72 24.11 -17.36
C THR A 368 3.88 24.91 -16.37
N ASN A 369 4.03 26.24 -16.42
CA ASN A 369 3.27 27.20 -15.62
C ASN A 369 1.79 27.25 -16.03
#